data_AF-A0AAV9UEL6-F1
#
_entry.id   AF-A0AAV9UEL6-F1
#
_cell.length_a   1.000
_cell.length_b   1.000
_cell.length_c   1.000
_cell.angle_alpha   90.00
_cell.angle_beta   90.00
_cell.angle_gamma   90.00
#
_symmetry.space_group_name_H-M   'P 1'
#
loop_
_entity.id
_entity.type
_entity.pdbx_description
1 polymer ?
#
loop_
_entity_poly.entity_id
_entity_poly.type
_entity_poly.pdbx_seq_one_letter_code
_entity_poly.pdbx_strand_id
1 'polypeptide(L)'
;MADRSAGDEGVGREVYQRITTFFQRHRWEEVQVEFLPFYPVPEGHIYTDATSVGIPKSSLWKAFQHARLLFFDTLQSSPPSPASSSALIAASTVLLLHDSEHLTAINTRKRLLLSAFPPASPAAGSAAAVTAPRPQSSQGQGHPQHANDPLITPFTELTFLTSLLTSPLHRHTKSPHLWAHRRWLLTTYPSLIRPVSPTASAEIAAKAARKWARKEISTLLRAAEAHPKNYYAWTYARWMASVQNVHFIHEDLVGWCIKHTGDVSGWSFLSWLWMTERDRYRYLTSPAASAGQGSSADARMAMEYRDTQAQRYNQLLRVVKYSHEIAPGHESLWRFVGAILTQGILSCDHAMLIIEMLRTWDRQEWPTRVADDIVQERMFLRELMRDLDARAAGMHVRAEDAEMVDRPP
;
A
#
# COMPACT_ATOMS: atom_id res chain seq x y z
N MET A 1 24.25 13.33 41.10
CA MET A 1 24.00 13.21 39.65
C MET A 1 24.36 11.83 39.10
N ALA A 2 25.49 11.22 39.50
CA ALA A 2 25.87 9.87 39.07
C ALA A 2 24.85 8.76 39.46
N ASP A 3 24.25 8.85 40.65
CA ASP A 3 23.30 7.84 41.16
C ASP A 3 21.96 7.82 40.38
N ARG A 4 21.54 8.98 39.86
CA ARG A 4 20.36 9.07 38.98
C ARG A 4 20.63 8.53 37.57
N SER A 5 21.87 8.62 37.07
CA SER A 5 22.19 8.10 35.72
C SER A 5 22.32 6.58 35.71
N ALA A 6 22.86 5.98 36.77
CA ALA A 6 22.91 4.52 36.93
C ALA A 6 21.51 3.90 37.05
N GLY A 7 20.61 4.54 37.81
CA GLY A 7 19.21 4.12 37.90
C GLY A 7 18.47 4.21 36.55
N ASP A 8 18.67 5.29 35.79
CA ASP A 8 18.01 5.50 34.50
C ASP A 8 18.52 4.53 33.41
N GLU A 9 19.82 4.17 33.43
CA GLU A 9 20.38 3.13 32.56
C GLU A 9 19.80 1.74 32.85
N GLY A 10 19.59 1.41 34.14
CA GLY A 10 18.95 0.15 34.55
C GLY A 10 17.53 0.04 34.03
N VAL A 11 16.75 1.11 34.16
CA VAL A 11 15.37 1.19 33.64
C VAL A 11 15.36 1.07 32.11
N GLY A 12 16.25 1.77 31.40
CA GLY A 12 16.35 1.67 29.94
C GLY A 12 16.62 0.25 29.44
N ARG A 13 17.50 -0.48 30.12
CA ARG A 13 17.78 -1.90 29.84
C ARG A 13 16.56 -2.79 30.08
N GLU A 14 15.85 -2.59 31.18
CA GLU A 14 14.66 -3.38 31.52
C GLU A 14 13.55 -3.21 30.48
N VAL A 15 13.25 -1.96 30.08
CA VAL A 15 12.25 -1.70 29.03
C VAL A 15 12.67 -2.32 27.71
N TYR A 16 13.94 -2.14 27.34
CA TYR A 16 14.50 -2.73 26.13
C TYR A 16 14.27 -4.24 26.09
N GLN A 17 14.55 -4.93 27.19
CA GLN A 17 14.34 -6.38 27.31
C GLN A 17 12.84 -6.74 27.19
N ARG A 18 11.95 -5.98 27.83
CA ARG A 18 10.49 -6.22 27.73
C ARG A 18 9.98 -6.09 26.30
N ILE A 19 10.34 -5.01 25.61
CA ILE A 19 9.93 -4.77 24.21
C ILE A 19 10.48 -5.88 23.31
N THR A 20 11.78 -6.17 23.38
CA THR A 20 12.40 -7.16 22.51
C THR A 20 11.90 -8.58 22.77
N THR A 21 11.65 -8.94 24.04
CA THR A 21 11.00 -10.22 24.40
C THR A 21 9.60 -10.34 23.79
N PHE A 22 8.79 -9.28 23.84
CA PHE A 22 7.46 -9.26 23.23
C PHE A 22 7.55 -9.52 21.71
N PHE A 23 8.37 -8.75 20.98
CA PHE A 23 8.53 -8.94 19.54
C PHE A 23 9.13 -10.30 19.16
N GLN A 24 10.03 -10.84 19.98
CA GLN A 24 10.58 -12.18 19.77
C GLN A 24 9.51 -13.27 19.95
N ARG A 25 8.65 -13.14 20.96
CA ARG A 25 7.54 -14.07 21.22
C ARG A 25 6.53 -14.07 20.07
N HIS A 26 6.20 -12.90 19.53
CA HIS A 26 5.17 -12.73 18.51
C HIS A 26 5.72 -12.60 17.07
N ARG A 27 6.99 -12.96 16.82
CA ARG A 27 7.65 -12.75 15.52
C ARG A 27 6.99 -13.41 14.30
N TRP A 28 6.13 -14.41 14.52
CA TRP A 28 5.43 -15.17 13.48
C TRP A 28 4.01 -14.67 13.19
N GLU A 29 3.53 -13.69 13.95
CA GLU A 29 2.18 -13.14 13.83
C GLU A 29 2.20 -11.62 13.82
N GLU A 30 1.17 -11.02 13.23
CA GLU A 30 1.04 -9.57 13.20
C GLU A 30 0.69 -9.04 14.59
N VAL A 31 1.41 -8.01 15.04
CA VAL A 31 1.14 -7.34 16.32
C VAL A 31 0.57 -5.95 16.10
N GLN A 32 -0.26 -5.50 17.04
CA GLN A 32 -0.75 -4.12 17.11
C GLN A 32 0.10 -3.34 18.11
N VAL A 33 0.65 -2.21 17.66
CA VAL A 33 1.55 -1.37 18.44
C VAL A 33 0.91 0.00 18.63
N GLU A 34 0.77 0.44 19.87
CA GLU A 34 0.28 1.77 20.18
C GLU A 34 1.29 2.53 21.06
N PHE A 35 1.57 3.78 20.70
CA PHE A 35 2.39 4.66 21.53
C PHE A 35 1.52 5.46 22.48
N LEU A 36 1.58 5.08 23.76
CA LEU A 36 0.78 5.70 24.79
C LEU A 36 1.35 7.08 25.15
N PRO A 37 0.48 8.08 25.37
CA PRO A 37 0.91 9.41 25.83
C PRO A 37 1.49 9.34 27.24
N PHE A 38 2.06 10.46 27.69
CA PHE A 38 2.61 10.59 29.03
C PHE A 38 1.49 10.62 30.08
N TYR A 39 1.01 9.44 30.49
CA TYR A 39 0.26 9.26 31.72
C TYR A 39 1.22 8.87 32.86
N PRO A 40 0.82 8.98 34.14
CA PRO A 40 1.59 8.40 35.24
C PRO A 40 1.61 6.87 35.09
N VAL A 41 2.54 6.39 34.29
CA VAL A 41 2.86 4.97 34.11
C VAL A 41 4.09 4.69 34.98
N PRO A 42 4.12 3.58 35.73
CA PRO A 42 5.33 3.17 36.44
C PRO A 42 6.53 3.24 35.50
N GLU A 43 7.64 3.82 35.96
CA GLU A 43 8.82 3.97 35.12
C GLU A 43 9.23 2.62 34.53
N GLY A 44 9.43 2.61 33.21
CA GLY A 44 9.89 1.43 32.50
C GLY A 44 8.85 0.34 32.25
N HIS A 45 7.56 0.62 32.40
CA HIS A 45 6.49 -0.32 32.06
C HIS A 45 6.10 -0.28 30.58
N ILE A 46 5.63 -1.42 30.07
CA ILE A 46 4.91 -1.58 28.80
C ILE A 46 3.65 -2.42 29.06
N TYR A 47 2.59 -2.19 28.32
CA TYR A 47 1.35 -2.94 28.43
C TYR A 47 1.29 -3.99 27.32
N THR A 48 0.98 -5.23 27.66
CA THR A 48 0.85 -6.32 26.69
C THR A 48 -0.47 -7.04 26.90
N ASP A 49 -1.23 -7.22 25.83
CA ASP A 49 -2.44 -8.03 25.79
C ASP A 49 -2.47 -8.84 24.49
N ALA A 50 -2.36 -10.17 24.59
CA ALA A 50 -2.20 -11.07 23.45
C ALA A 50 -1.14 -10.56 22.44
N THR A 51 -1.56 -10.19 21.22
CA THR A 51 -0.71 -9.65 20.15
C THR A 51 -0.66 -8.13 20.11
N SER A 52 -1.15 -7.45 21.15
CA SER A 52 -1.18 -5.99 21.25
C SER A 52 -0.17 -5.51 22.29
N VAL A 53 0.54 -4.42 21.97
CA VAL A 53 1.48 -3.77 22.89
C VAL A 53 1.26 -2.26 22.93
N GLY A 54 1.06 -1.74 24.14
CA GLY A 54 1.03 -0.32 24.44
C GLY A 54 2.37 0.11 25.05
N ILE A 55 3.10 0.98 24.36
CA ILE A 55 4.43 1.44 24.79
C ILE A 55 4.34 2.93 25.15
N PRO A 56 4.51 3.32 26.42
CA PRO A 56 4.65 4.72 26.79
C PRO A 56 5.84 5.37 26.08
N LYS A 57 5.65 6.58 25.55
CA LYS A 57 6.71 7.30 24.82
C LYS A 57 7.99 7.50 25.65
N SER A 58 7.86 7.73 26.96
CA SER A 58 8.99 7.81 27.90
C SER A 58 9.77 6.50 27.98
N SER A 59 9.06 5.37 28.10
CA SER A 59 9.66 4.03 28.13
C SER A 59 10.35 3.71 26.80
N LEU A 60 9.71 4.02 25.66
CA LEU A 60 10.33 3.85 24.33
C LEU A 60 11.63 4.66 24.18
N TRP A 61 11.66 5.90 24.69
CA TRP A 61 12.85 6.73 24.68
C TRP A 61 13.99 6.11 25.51
N LYS A 62 13.73 5.65 26.73
CA LYS A 62 14.73 4.99 27.58
C LYS A 62 15.27 3.71 26.91
N ALA A 63 14.37 2.90 26.32
CA ALA A 63 14.76 1.72 25.56
C ALA A 63 15.59 2.06 24.32
N PHE A 64 15.25 3.14 23.62
CA PHE A 64 16.00 3.64 22.46
C PHE A 64 17.43 4.05 22.82
N GLN A 65 17.62 4.76 23.94
CA GLN A 65 18.96 5.16 24.40
C GLN A 65 19.85 3.93 24.62
N HIS A 66 19.32 2.92 25.32
CA HIS A 66 20.03 1.65 25.53
C HIS A 66 20.28 0.89 24.21
N ALA A 67 19.24 0.73 23.38
CA ALA A 67 19.31 0.02 22.11
C ALA A 67 20.32 0.65 21.14
N ARG A 68 20.41 1.98 21.11
CA ARG A 68 21.32 2.71 20.23
C ARG A 68 22.78 2.43 20.60
N LEU A 69 23.14 2.49 21.87
CA LEU A 69 24.50 2.17 22.33
C LEU A 69 24.84 0.73 21.97
N LEU A 70 24.00 -0.22 22.39
CA LEU A 70 24.19 -1.64 22.10
C LEU A 70 24.32 -1.93 20.59
N PHE A 71 23.50 -1.29 19.76
CA PHE A 71 23.52 -1.48 18.31
C PHE A 71 24.86 -1.06 17.70
N PHE A 72 25.36 0.13 18.03
CA PHE A 72 26.60 0.64 17.46
C PHE A 72 27.84 -0.05 18.04
N ASP A 73 27.84 -0.39 19.32
CA ASP A 73 28.91 -1.18 19.95
C ASP A 73 29.01 -2.58 19.29
N THR A 74 27.86 -3.21 19.04
CA THR A 74 27.81 -4.52 18.37
C THR A 74 28.24 -4.44 16.92
N LEU A 75 27.93 -3.34 16.20
CA LEU A 75 28.39 -3.14 14.82
C LEU A 75 29.91 -2.97 14.72
N GLN A 76 30.55 -2.39 15.73
CA GLN A 76 32.00 -2.19 15.78
C GLN A 76 32.74 -3.47 16.22
N SER A 77 32.06 -4.34 16.96
CA SER A 77 32.63 -5.59 17.46
C SER A 77 32.81 -6.61 16.34
N SER A 78 34.06 -6.91 15.98
CA SER A 78 34.43 -8.01 15.05
C SER A 78 34.97 -9.22 15.82
N PRO A 79 34.74 -10.47 15.37
CA PRO A 79 33.94 -10.92 14.21
C PRO A 79 32.44 -11.11 14.51
N PRO A 80 31.58 -11.17 13.47
CA PRO A 80 30.14 -11.40 13.65
C PRO A 80 29.87 -12.78 14.24
N SER A 81 29.28 -12.80 15.44
CA SER A 81 28.82 -14.02 16.12
C SER A 81 27.29 -14.16 16.03
N PRO A 82 26.71 -15.36 16.24
CA PRO A 82 25.26 -15.52 16.36
C PRO A 82 24.64 -14.65 17.45
N ALA A 83 25.36 -14.45 18.57
CA ALA A 83 24.94 -13.56 19.65
C ALA A 83 24.92 -12.08 19.20
N SER A 84 25.94 -11.65 18.44
CA SER A 84 26.00 -10.31 17.85
C SER A 84 24.82 -10.08 16.88
N SER A 85 24.51 -11.07 16.04
CA SER A 85 23.35 -11.00 15.13
C SER A 85 22.03 -10.88 15.89
N SER A 86 21.85 -11.65 16.97
CA SER A 86 20.67 -11.54 17.85
C SER A 86 20.54 -10.14 18.47
N ALA A 87 21.64 -9.60 19.00
CA ALA A 87 21.67 -8.26 19.58
C ALA A 87 21.33 -7.18 18.54
N LEU A 88 21.84 -7.30 17.31
CA LEU A 88 21.52 -6.38 16.21
C LEU A 88 20.04 -6.45 15.80
N ILE A 89 19.42 -7.64 15.79
CA ILE A 89 17.99 -7.80 15.49
C ILE A 89 17.14 -7.15 16.58
N ALA A 90 17.44 -7.45 17.85
CA ALA A 90 16.71 -6.89 18.99
C ALA A 90 16.87 -5.37 19.07
N ALA A 91 18.11 -4.86 18.95
CA ALA A 91 18.39 -3.43 18.97
C ALA A 91 17.77 -2.69 17.78
N SER A 92 17.89 -3.22 16.55
CA SER A 92 17.25 -2.61 15.38
C SER A 92 15.71 -2.59 15.48
N THR A 93 15.09 -3.54 16.19
CA THR A 93 13.64 -3.52 16.44
C THR A 93 13.24 -2.28 17.23
N VAL A 94 13.95 -1.99 18.33
CA VAL A 94 13.68 -0.79 19.16
C VAL A 94 14.03 0.50 18.41
N LEU A 95 15.13 0.52 17.65
CA LEU A 95 15.49 1.66 16.81
C LEU A 95 14.39 1.98 15.79
N LEU A 96 13.81 0.97 15.14
CA LEU A 96 12.74 1.15 14.16
C LEU A 96 11.38 1.47 14.79
N LEU A 97 11.10 1.00 16.01
CA LEU A 97 9.93 1.46 16.78
C LEU A 97 10.04 2.94 17.11
N HIS A 98 11.22 3.40 17.51
CA HIS A 98 11.44 4.82 17.81
C HIS A 98 11.48 5.70 16.55
N ASP A 99 12.20 5.27 15.52
CA ASP A 99 12.42 6.02 14.28
C ASP A 99 12.28 5.11 13.04
N SER A 100 11.17 5.27 12.33
CA SER A 100 10.86 4.51 11.11
C SER A 100 11.83 4.78 9.96
N GLU A 101 12.58 5.88 10.01
CA GLU A 101 13.51 6.30 8.96
C GLU A 101 14.96 5.92 9.28
N HIS A 102 15.20 5.10 10.31
CA HIS A 102 16.55 4.72 10.74
C HIS A 102 17.25 3.78 9.73
N LEU A 103 17.80 4.36 8.65
CA LEU A 103 18.41 3.68 7.51
C LEU A 103 19.46 2.64 7.88
N THR A 104 20.34 2.93 8.85
CA THR A 104 21.37 1.98 9.28
C THR A 104 20.77 0.73 9.90
N ALA A 105 19.64 0.86 10.62
CA ALA A 105 18.95 -0.27 11.24
C ALA A 105 18.27 -1.13 10.17
N ILE A 106 17.57 -0.48 9.23
CA ILE A 106 16.98 -1.13 8.05
C ILE A 106 18.06 -1.92 7.29
N ASN A 107 19.17 -1.28 6.94
CA ASN A 107 20.23 -1.92 6.16
C ASN A 107 20.94 -3.02 6.94
N THR A 108 21.09 -2.91 8.26
CA THR A 108 21.58 -4.01 9.10
C THR A 108 20.66 -5.23 9.00
N ARG A 109 19.34 -5.04 9.11
CA ARG A 109 18.36 -6.15 8.96
C ARG A 109 18.43 -6.78 7.58
N LYS A 110 18.56 -5.98 6.51
CA LYS A 110 18.78 -6.48 5.15
C LYS A 110 20.04 -7.33 5.03
N ARG A 111 21.17 -6.88 5.59
CA ARG A 111 22.44 -7.65 5.57
C ARG A 111 22.32 -8.97 6.32
N LEU A 112 21.66 -8.96 7.49
CA LEU A 112 21.42 -10.18 8.27
C LEU A 112 20.54 -11.17 7.49
N LEU A 113 19.49 -10.68 6.81
CA LEU A 113 18.64 -11.51 5.95
C LEU A 113 19.42 -12.09 4.77
N LEU A 114 20.20 -11.28 4.05
CA LEU A 114 20.99 -11.75 2.91
C LEU A 114 22.06 -12.77 3.34
N SER A 115 22.65 -12.59 4.52
CA SER A 115 23.64 -13.52 5.08
C SER A 115 23.02 -14.84 5.50
N ALA A 116 21.84 -14.82 6.13
CA ALA A 116 21.17 -16.04 6.62
C ALA A 116 20.35 -16.74 5.53
N PHE A 117 19.84 -15.98 4.56
CA PHE A 117 19.02 -16.44 3.44
C PHE A 117 19.51 -15.78 2.15
N PRO A 118 20.62 -16.25 1.56
CA PRO A 118 21.08 -15.77 0.26
C PRO A 118 19.99 -16.01 -0.80
N PRO A 119 19.62 -15.00 -1.60
CA PRO A 119 18.67 -15.20 -2.69
C PRO A 119 19.27 -16.15 -3.72
N ALA A 120 18.44 -17.02 -4.31
CA ALA A 120 18.89 -17.93 -5.35
C ALA A 120 19.53 -17.14 -6.51
N SER A 121 20.76 -17.49 -6.88
CA SER A 121 21.46 -16.86 -8.01
C SER A 121 20.68 -17.16 -9.30
N PRO A 122 20.40 -16.16 -10.16
CA PRO A 122 19.74 -16.38 -11.44
C PRO A 122 20.56 -17.23 -12.42
N ALA A 123 21.81 -17.57 -12.10
CA ALA A 123 22.72 -18.35 -12.94
C ALA A 123 22.80 -19.85 -12.60
N ALA A 124 22.15 -20.34 -11.54
CA ALA A 124 22.19 -21.75 -11.17
C ALA A 124 20.88 -22.45 -11.56
N GLY A 125 20.87 -23.11 -12.72
CA GLY A 125 19.84 -24.06 -13.05
C GLY A 125 19.70 -25.12 -11.95
N SER A 126 18.46 -25.35 -11.51
CA SER A 126 17.95 -26.58 -10.89
C SER A 126 18.93 -27.39 -10.01
N ALA A 127 18.95 -27.17 -8.69
CA ALA A 127 19.23 -28.24 -7.70
C ALA A 127 19.14 -27.85 -6.20
N ALA A 128 18.77 -26.62 -5.81
CA ALA A 128 18.68 -26.27 -4.37
C ALA A 128 17.36 -25.59 -4.02
N ALA A 129 16.28 -26.37 -4.01
CA ALA A 129 15.08 -25.99 -3.29
C ALA A 129 15.41 -26.00 -1.79
N VAL A 130 15.73 -24.84 -1.23
CA VAL A 130 15.72 -24.64 0.21
C VAL A 130 14.29 -24.86 0.67
N THR A 131 14.05 -26.02 1.27
CA THR A 131 12.83 -26.35 1.98
C THR A 131 12.69 -25.35 3.12
N ALA A 132 11.88 -24.31 2.91
CA ALA A 132 11.42 -23.48 4.00
C ALA A 132 10.68 -24.41 4.99
N PRO A 133 11.12 -24.53 6.25
CA PRO A 133 10.37 -25.32 7.22
C PRO A 133 9.06 -24.56 7.48
N ARG A 134 7.96 -25.11 6.96
CA ARG A 134 6.62 -24.68 7.32
C ARG A 134 6.18 -25.53 8.50
N PRO A 135 5.82 -24.95 9.66
CA PRO A 135 5.13 -25.71 10.68
C PRO A 135 3.76 -26.13 10.13
N GLN A 136 3.54 -27.44 10.07
CA GLN A 136 2.22 -28.00 9.81
C GLN A 136 1.30 -27.59 10.94
N SER A 137 0.12 -27.05 10.60
CA SER A 137 -0.94 -26.81 11.55
C SER A 137 -1.55 -28.16 11.98
N SER A 138 -0.93 -28.84 12.94
CA SER A 138 -1.59 -29.88 13.72
C SER A 138 -2.34 -29.21 14.87
N GLN A 139 -3.67 -29.30 14.83
CA GLN A 139 -4.51 -29.00 15.97
C GLN A 139 -4.14 -29.95 17.12
N GLY A 140 -3.86 -29.40 18.30
CA GLY A 140 -3.84 -30.16 19.55
C GLY A 140 -2.48 -30.26 20.24
N GLN A 141 -2.40 -29.63 21.41
CA GLN A 141 -1.57 -29.96 22.59
C GLN A 141 -0.08 -29.56 22.58
N GLY A 142 0.20 -28.45 23.30
CA GLY A 142 1.23 -28.34 24.34
C GLY A 142 2.72 -28.56 24.02
N HIS A 143 3.51 -27.50 24.23
CA HIS A 143 4.94 -27.46 24.60
C HIS A 143 6.02 -27.42 23.47
N PRO A 144 7.22 -26.86 23.77
CA PRO A 144 7.93 -25.90 22.93
C PRO A 144 8.97 -26.52 21.99
N GLN A 145 8.97 -26.10 20.71
CA GLN A 145 9.98 -26.48 19.72
C GLN A 145 10.72 -25.29 19.05
N HIS A 146 10.66 -24.09 19.63
CA HIS A 146 11.17 -22.86 18.97
C HIS A 146 12.62 -22.46 19.31
N ALA A 147 13.38 -23.25 20.09
CA ALA A 147 14.70 -22.85 20.59
C ALA A 147 15.78 -22.67 19.50
N ASN A 148 15.63 -23.35 18.35
CA ASN A 148 16.59 -23.29 17.23
C ASN A 148 16.09 -22.50 16.00
N ASP A 149 14.92 -21.87 16.09
CA ASP A 149 14.36 -21.15 14.94
C ASP A 149 15.06 -19.80 14.72
N PRO A 150 15.54 -19.50 13.50
CA PRO A 150 16.28 -18.28 13.20
C PRO A 150 15.50 -17.01 13.60
N LEU A 151 16.12 -16.14 14.41
CA LEU A 151 15.50 -14.93 14.99
C LEU A 151 14.88 -14.00 13.94
N ILE A 152 15.49 -13.94 12.75
CA ILE A 152 14.99 -13.21 11.60
C ILE A 152 14.90 -14.15 10.39
N THR A 153 13.80 -14.10 9.67
CA THR A 153 13.57 -14.78 8.39
C THR A 153 12.85 -13.81 7.45
N PRO A 154 12.82 -14.06 6.13
CA PRO A 154 12.03 -13.23 5.23
C PRO A 154 10.55 -13.12 5.64
N PHE A 155 9.98 -14.18 6.22
CA PHE A 155 8.59 -14.17 6.68
C PHE A 155 8.39 -13.35 7.97
N THR A 156 9.26 -13.54 8.96
CA THR A 156 9.16 -12.78 10.22
C THR A 156 9.46 -11.30 10.00
N GLU A 157 10.36 -10.96 9.06
CA GLU A 157 10.60 -9.57 8.66
C GLU A 157 9.38 -8.95 7.97
N LEU A 158 8.73 -9.68 7.04
CA LEU A 158 7.51 -9.20 6.39
C LEU A 158 6.40 -8.94 7.41
N THR A 159 6.30 -9.81 8.42
CA THR A 159 5.32 -9.71 9.52
C THR A 159 5.62 -8.53 10.43
N PHE A 160 6.89 -8.29 10.76
CA PHE A 160 7.33 -7.11 11.50
C PHE A 160 7.01 -5.81 10.74
N LEU A 161 7.33 -5.75 9.44
CA LEU A 161 7.01 -4.59 8.60
C LEU A 161 5.49 -4.38 8.47
N THR A 162 4.71 -5.45 8.34
CA THR A 162 3.24 -5.33 8.36
C THR A 162 2.79 -4.68 9.67
N SER A 163 3.25 -5.19 10.82
CA SER A 163 2.88 -4.67 12.14
C SER A 163 3.18 -3.17 12.28
N LEU A 164 4.36 -2.71 11.83
CA LEU A 164 4.73 -1.29 11.86
C LEU A 164 3.87 -0.41 10.93
N LEU A 165 3.49 -0.94 9.77
CA LEU A 165 2.76 -0.17 8.75
C LEU A 165 1.24 -0.10 9.02
N THR A 166 0.67 -1.08 9.72
CA THR A 166 -0.79 -1.19 9.94
C THR A 166 -1.24 -0.84 11.35
N SER A 167 -0.31 -0.76 12.31
CA SER A 167 -0.59 -0.26 13.65
C SER A 167 -0.90 1.26 13.64
N PRO A 168 -1.51 1.83 14.70
CA PRO A 168 -1.77 3.27 14.85
C PRO A 168 -0.48 4.10 15.08
N LEU A 169 0.51 3.94 14.20
CA LEU A 169 1.83 4.55 14.24
C LEU A 169 1.97 5.54 13.08
N HIS A 170 1.40 6.74 13.20
CA HIS A 170 1.27 7.69 12.07
C HIS A 170 2.58 8.07 11.36
N ARG A 171 3.74 7.96 12.02
CA ARG A 171 5.06 8.18 11.36
C ARG A 171 5.48 6.96 10.54
N HIS A 172 5.32 5.77 11.10
CA HIS A 172 5.68 4.49 10.50
C HIS A 172 4.80 4.13 9.32
N THR A 173 3.48 4.28 9.45
CA THR A 173 2.48 3.98 8.40
C THR A 173 2.78 4.70 7.08
N LYS A 174 3.38 5.90 7.15
CA LYS A 174 3.76 6.73 6.00
C LYS A 174 5.26 6.78 5.74
N SER A 175 6.03 5.84 6.31
CA SER A 175 7.48 5.82 6.15
C SER A 175 7.89 5.41 4.73
N PRO A 176 8.56 6.27 3.94
CA PRO A 176 9.11 5.87 2.65
C PRO A 176 10.08 4.69 2.79
N HIS A 177 10.90 4.67 3.84
CA HIS A 177 11.91 3.64 4.02
C HIS A 177 11.32 2.28 4.44
N LEU A 178 10.27 2.24 5.25
CA LEU A 178 9.59 0.97 5.57
C LEU A 178 8.86 0.40 4.35
N TRP A 179 8.17 1.22 3.55
CA TRP A 179 7.56 0.77 2.29
C TRP A 179 8.60 0.30 1.28
N ALA A 180 9.73 1.01 1.15
CA ALA A 180 10.85 0.59 0.33
C ALA A 180 11.48 -0.72 0.82
N HIS A 181 11.59 -0.91 2.14
CA HIS A 181 12.08 -2.15 2.74
C HIS A 181 11.13 -3.32 2.44
N ARG A 182 9.82 -3.12 2.59
CA ARG A 182 8.80 -4.13 2.24
C ARG A 182 8.89 -4.53 0.77
N ARG A 183 8.98 -3.56 -0.13
CA ARG A 183 9.16 -3.80 -1.57
C ARG A 183 10.46 -4.55 -1.88
N TRP A 184 11.56 -4.14 -1.26
CA TRP A 184 12.85 -4.85 -1.39
C TRP A 184 12.70 -6.31 -0.96
N LEU A 185 12.11 -6.56 0.20
CA LEU A 185 11.97 -7.91 0.76
C LEU A 185 11.20 -8.84 -0.16
N LEU A 186 10.07 -8.38 -0.71
CA LEU A 186 9.24 -9.15 -1.64
C LEU A 186 9.89 -9.34 -3.02
N THR A 187 10.76 -8.41 -3.43
CA THR A 187 11.54 -8.52 -4.67
C THR A 187 12.71 -9.50 -4.49
N THR A 188 13.39 -9.46 -3.34
CA THR A 188 14.54 -10.32 -3.02
C THR A 188 14.10 -11.75 -2.72
N TYR A 189 12.92 -11.95 -2.14
CA TYR A 189 12.39 -13.26 -1.78
C TYR A 189 11.02 -13.52 -2.43
N PRO A 190 10.98 -13.86 -3.74
CA PRO A 190 9.73 -14.14 -4.46
C PRO A 190 8.92 -15.32 -3.88
N SER A 191 9.57 -16.21 -3.12
CA SER A 191 8.90 -17.28 -2.37
C SER A 191 7.89 -16.77 -1.35
N LEU A 192 7.99 -15.51 -0.90
CA LEU A 192 6.98 -14.86 -0.06
C LEU A 192 5.68 -14.60 -0.81
N ILE A 193 5.74 -14.36 -2.12
CA ILE A 193 4.59 -14.13 -3.00
C ILE A 193 4.01 -15.46 -3.48
N ARG A 194 4.91 -16.39 -3.84
CA ARG A 194 4.58 -17.71 -4.40
C ARG A 194 5.23 -18.79 -3.54
N PRO A 195 4.63 -19.16 -2.40
CA PRO A 195 5.22 -20.10 -1.44
C PRO A 195 5.16 -21.57 -1.89
N VAL A 196 4.82 -21.83 -3.14
CA VAL A 196 4.51 -23.17 -3.63
C VAL A 196 5.72 -23.74 -4.38
N SER A 197 5.98 -25.04 -4.19
CA SER A 197 7.00 -25.78 -4.92
C SER A 197 6.87 -25.59 -6.44
N PRO A 198 7.98 -25.53 -7.20
CA PRO A 198 7.95 -25.53 -8.66
C PRO A 198 7.19 -26.71 -9.28
N THR A 199 7.04 -27.81 -8.53
CA THR A 199 6.33 -29.02 -8.96
C THR A 199 4.83 -28.99 -8.72
N ALA A 200 4.30 -27.96 -8.04
CA ALA A 200 2.87 -27.88 -7.80
C ALA A 200 2.10 -27.49 -9.07
N SER A 201 0.84 -27.91 -9.14
CA SER A 201 -0.01 -27.57 -10.27
C SER A 201 -0.19 -26.06 -10.39
N ALA A 202 -0.36 -25.59 -11.63
CA ALA A 202 -0.60 -24.18 -11.94
C ALA A 202 -1.79 -23.59 -11.16
N GLU A 203 -2.82 -24.40 -10.91
CA GLU A 203 -4.01 -24.00 -10.15
C GLU A 203 -3.70 -23.71 -8.68
N ILE A 204 -2.88 -24.56 -8.02
CA ILE A 204 -2.48 -24.36 -6.62
C ILE A 204 -1.62 -23.11 -6.51
N ALA A 205 -0.68 -22.92 -7.43
CA ALA A 205 0.15 -21.71 -7.49
C ALA A 205 -0.70 -20.44 -7.67
N ALA A 206 -1.69 -20.47 -8.58
CA ALA A 206 -2.61 -19.36 -8.81
C ALA A 206 -3.50 -19.07 -7.59
N LYS A 207 -3.96 -20.11 -6.87
CA LYS A 207 -4.72 -19.96 -5.63
C LYS A 207 -3.89 -19.33 -4.52
N ALA A 208 -2.63 -19.75 -4.36
CA ALA A 208 -1.71 -19.19 -3.39
C ALA A 208 -1.39 -17.71 -3.70
N ALA A 209 -1.10 -17.39 -4.96
CA ALA A 209 -0.85 -16.02 -5.41
C ALA A 209 -2.06 -15.10 -5.16
N ARG A 210 -3.29 -15.56 -5.46
CA ARG A 210 -4.52 -14.82 -5.14
C ARG A 210 -4.72 -14.61 -3.64
N LYS A 211 -4.41 -15.62 -2.82
CA LYS A 211 -4.49 -15.50 -1.36
C LYS A 211 -3.50 -14.46 -0.83
N TRP A 212 -2.26 -14.50 -1.32
CA TRP A 212 -1.25 -13.50 -0.98
C TRP A 212 -1.70 -12.09 -1.41
N ALA A 213 -2.14 -11.94 -2.66
CA ALA A 213 -2.62 -10.66 -3.20
C ALA A 213 -3.73 -10.04 -2.34
N ARG A 214 -4.73 -10.83 -1.92
CA ARG A 214 -5.79 -10.34 -1.03
C ARG A 214 -5.26 -9.87 0.33
N LYS A 215 -4.34 -10.63 0.93
CA LYS A 215 -3.71 -10.24 2.21
C LYS A 215 -2.89 -8.95 2.06
N GLU A 216 -2.20 -8.81 0.94
CA GLU A 216 -1.36 -7.65 0.66
C GLU A 216 -2.18 -6.40 0.37
N ILE A 217 -3.26 -6.51 -0.42
CA ILE A 217 -4.24 -5.44 -0.61
C ILE A 217 -4.86 -5.02 0.74
N SER A 218 -5.25 -5.98 1.59
CA SER A 218 -5.77 -5.67 2.93
C SER A 218 -4.75 -4.93 3.80
N THR A 219 -3.47 -5.28 3.73
CA THR A 219 -2.40 -4.55 4.43
C THR A 219 -2.28 -3.11 3.94
N LEU A 220 -2.35 -2.92 2.62
CA LEU A 220 -2.35 -1.59 2.00
C LEU A 220 -3.54 -0.74 2.45
N LEU A 221 -4.76 -1.27 2.38
CA LEU A 221 -5.97 -0.51 2.73
C LEU A 221 -5.97 -0.12 4.22
N ARG A 222 -5.56 -1.01 5.12
CA ARG A 222 -5.41 -0.69 6.54
C ARG A 222 -4.39 0.43 6.79
N ALA A 223 -3.28 0.44 6.05
CA ALA A 223 -2.29 1.51 6.14
C ALA A 223 -2.77 2.84 5.53
N ALA A 224 -3.65 2.80 4.53
CA ALA A 224 -4.30 3.99 3.97
C ALA A 224 -5.38 4.54 4.92
N GLU A 225 -6.09 3.67 5.64
CA GLU A 225 -7.06 4.05 6.68
C GLU A 225 -6.36 4.67 7.91
N ALA A 226 -5.27 4.05 8.38
CA ALA A 226 -4.49 4.54 9.51
C ALA A 226 -3.76 5.87 9.22
N HIS A 227 -3.52 6.20 7.95
CA HIS A 227 -2.97 7.48 7.54
C HIS A 227 -3.68 8.00 6.27
N PRO A 228 -4.66 8.91 6.38
CA PRO A 228 -5.33 9.46 5.22
C PRO A 228 -4.35 10.09 4.23
N LYS A 229 -4.58 9.88 2.92
CA LYS A 229 -3.72 10.40 1.84
C LYS A 229 -2.31 9.81 1.88
N ASN A 230 -2.16 8.54 2.29
CA ASN A 230 -0.88 7.84 2.35
C ASN A 230 -0.27 7.60 0.96
N TYR A 231 0.43 8.60 0.44
CA TYR A 231 1.06 8.56 -0.87
C TYR A 231 2.01 7.35 -1.05
N TYR A 232 2.71 6.92 0.01
CA TYR A 232 3.65 5.81 -0.07
C TYR A 232 2.95 4.45 -0.16
N ALA A 233 1.86 4.25 0.59
CA ALA A 233 1.01 3.07 0.43
C ALA A 233 0.46 3.00 -1.01
N TRP A 234 -0.12 4.09 -1.52
CA TRP A 234 -0.67 4.10 -2.88
C TRP A 234 0.40 4.02 -3.99
N THR A 235 1.62 4.48 -3.74
CA THR A 235 2.77 4.22 -4.63
C THR A 235 3.16 2.74 -4.63
N TYR A 236 3.11 2.10 -3.46
CA TYR A 236 3.27 0.66 -3.33
C TYR A 236 2.15 -0.12 -4.05
N ALA A 237 0.90 0.36 -4.03
CA ALA A 237 -0.20 -0.20 -4.82
C ALA A 237 0.12 -0.25 -6.31
N ARG A 238 0.68 0.85 -6.86
CA ARG A 238 1.08 0.93 -8.27
C ARG A 238 2.13 -0.12 -8.60
N TRP A 239 3.14 -0.31 -7.75
CA TRP A 239 4.13 -1.36 -7.93
C TRP A 239 3.50 -2.76 -7.88
N MET A 240 2.57 -3.02 -6.96
CA MET A 240 1.87 -4.30 -6.91
C MET A 240 1.08 -4.57 -8.19
N ALA A 241 0.34 -3.57 -8.69
CA ALA A 241 -0.45 -3.70 -9.90
C ALA A 241 0.44 -3.88 -11.15
N SER A 242 1.46 -3.03 -11.34
CA SER A 242 2.24 -3.01 -12.58
C SER A 242 3.39 -4.02 -12.63
N VAL A 243 4.05 -4.30 -11.50
CA VAL A 243 5.23 -5.19 -11.47
C VAL A 243 4.87 -6.58 -10.98
N GLN A 244 4.01 -6.69 -9.96
CA GLN A 244 3.59 -7.99 -9.41
C GLN A 244 2.31 -8.53 -10.06
N ASN A 245 1.72 -7.79 -11.01
CA ASN A 245 0.48 -8.13 -11.70
C ASN A 245 -0.67 -8.47 -10.72
N VAL A 246 -0.74 -7.74 -9.60
CA VAL A 246 -1.80 -7.88 -8.60
C VAL A 246 -3.07 -7.24 -9.16
N HIS A 247 -4.12 -8.05 -9.28
CA HIS A 247 -5.42 -7.59 -9.74
C HIS A 247 -6.20 -6.93 -8.60
N PHE A 248 -6.57 -5.66 -8.78
CA PHE A 248 -7.46 -4.92 -7.90
C PHE A 248 -8.89 -5.03 -8.41
N ILE A 249 -9.84 -5.33 -7.51
CA ILE A 249 -11.25 -5.33 -7.85
C ILE A 249 -11.72 -3.88 -7.89
N HIS A 250 -12.07 -3.38 -9.07
CA HIS A 250 -12.40 -1.98 -9.29
C HIS A 250 -13.62 -1.54 -8.46
N GLU A 251 -14.62 -2.42 -8.32
CA GLU A 251 -15.82 -2.13 -7.52
C GLU A 251 -15.50 -1.95 -6.03
N ASP A 252 -14.64 -2.82 -5.47
CA ASP A 252 -14.21 -2.71 -4.07
C ASP A 252 -13.40 -1.42 -3.85
N LEU A 253 -12.55 -1.05 -4.81
CA LEU A 253 -11.74 0.15 -4.73
C LEU A 253 -12.59 1.43 -4.87
N VAL A 254 -13.58 1.45 -5.76
CA VAL A 254 -14.58 2.54 -5.84
C VAL A 254 -15.31 2.65 -4.51
N GLY A 255 -15.78 1.53 -3.96
CA GLY A 255 -16.44 1.49 -2.65
C GLY A 255 -15.56 2.01 -1.52
N TRP A 256 -14.25 1.70 -1.54
CA TRP A 256 -13.30 2.23 -0.57
C TRP A 256 -13.10 3.74 -0.75
N CYS A 257 -12.90 4.24 -1.97
CA CYS A 257 -12.71 5.67 -2.25
C CYS A 257 -13.94 6.50 -1.86
N ILE A 258 -15.15 6.00 -2.10
CA ILE A 258 -16.41 6.65 -1.68
C ILE A 258 -16.48 6.80 -0.16
N LYS A 259 -16.01 5.81 0.61
CA LYS A 259 -15.95 5.90 2.08
C LYS A 259 -14.85 6.84 2.59
N HIS A 260 -13.88 7.16 1.74
CA HIS A 260 -12.71 8.00 2.04
C HIS A 260 -12.62 9.15 1.04
N THR A 261 -13.70 9.93 0.91
CA THR A 261 -13.86 10.98 -0.11
C THR A 261 -12.69 11.96 -0.18
N GLY A 262 -12.07 12.29 0.96
CA GLY A 262 -10.92 13.17 1.06
C GLY A 262 -9.56 12.54 0.73
N ASP A 263 -9.48 11.24 0.42
CA ASP A 263 -8.20 10.56 0.12
C ASP A 263 -7.79 10.74 -1.35
N VAL A 264 -7.12 11.85 -1.63
CA VAL A 264 -6.60 12.17 -2.96
C VAL A 264 -5.65 11.09 -3.52
N SER A 265 -4.95 10.35 -2.67
CA SER A 265 -4.00 9.33 -3.11
C SER A 265 -4.72 8.07 -3.59
N GLY A 266 -5.79 7.66 -2.91
CA GLY A 266 -6.69 6.59 -3.33
C GLY A 266 -7.39 6.91 -4.66
N TRP A 267 -7.97 8.11 -4.78
CA TRP A 267 -8.57 8.58 -6.03
C TRP A 267 -7.58 8.63 -7.19
N SER A 268 -6.36 9.13 -6.93
CA SER A 268 -5.28 9.14 -7.92
C SER A 268 -4.85 7.74 -8.36
N PHE A 269 -4.83 6.77 -7.44
CA PHE A 269 -4.55 5.37 -7.77
C PHE A 269 -5.66 4.74 -8.62
N LEU A 270 -6.93 4.95 -8.25
CA LEU A 270 -8.08 4.44 -9.01
C LEU A 270 -8.10 5.01 -10.45
N SER A 271 -7.87 6.32 -10.60
CA SER A 271 -7.75 6.97 -11.92
C SER A 271 -6.61 6.35 -12.73
N TRP A 272 -5.43 6.19 -12.13
CA TRP A 272 -4.27 5.54 -12.78
C TRP A 272 -4.58 4.09 -13.21
N LEU A 273 -5.30 3.33 -12.39
CA LEU A 273 -5.68 1.97 -12.70
C LEU A 273 -6.59 1.90 -13.93
N TRP A 274 -7.59 2.79 -14.01
CA TRP A 274 -8.51 2.88 -15.15
C TRP A 274 -7.81 3.37 -16.43
N MET A 275 -6.88 4.32 -16.32
CA MET A 275 -6.03 4.73 -17.45
C MET A 275 -5.21 3.56 -17.99
N THR A 276 -4.57 2.80 -17.10
CA THR A 276 -3.70 1.68 -17.47
C THR A 276 -4.49 0.58 -18.19
N GLU A 277 -5.69 0.29 -17.70
CA GLU A 277 -6.61 -0.65 -18.34
C GLU A 277 -7.07 -0.16 -19.73
N ARG A 278 -7.45 1.12 -19.86
CA ARG A 278 -7.76 1.75 -21.16
C ARG A 278 -6.60 1.61 -22.14
N ASP A 279 -5.39 1.94 -21.72
CA ASP A 279 -4.21 1.90 -22.59
C ASP A 279 -3.86 0.48 -23.02
N ARG A 280 -4.06 -0.50 -22.13
CA ARG A 280 -3.94 -1.91 -22.48
C ARG A 280 -4.94 -2.31 -23.57
N TYR A 281 -6.20 -1.92 -23.46
CA TYR A 281 -7.18 -2.21 -24.52
C TYR A 281 -6.81 -1.53 -25.84
N ARG A 282 -6.44 -0.24 -25.82
CA ARG A 282 -6.01 0.49 -27.02
C ARG A 282 -4.81 -0.16 -27.72
N TYR A 283 -3.85 -0.65 -26.94
CA TYR A 283 -2.70 -1.36 -27.47
C TYR A 283 -3.12 -2.67 -28.15
N LEU A 284 -3.96 -3.47 -27.49
CA LEU A 284 -4.38 -4.77 -28.00
C LEU A 284 -5.30 -4.66 -29.23
N THR A 285 -6.09 -3.58 -29.35
CA THR A 285 -6.96 -3.32 -30.51
C THR A 285 -6.27 -2.52 -31.62
N SER A 286 -4.98 -2.21 -31.49
CA SER A 286 -4.23 -1.48 -32.51
C SER A 286 -4.00 -2.34 -33.76
N PRO A 287 -4.05 -1.77 -34.98
CA PRO A 287 -3.77 -2.50 -36.22
C PRO A 287 -2.44 -3.27 -36.22
N ALA A 288 -1.45 -2.78 -35.46
CA ALA A 288 -0.15 -3.43 -35.29
C ALA A 288 -0.21 -4.72 -34.44
N ALA A 289 -1.14 -4.81 -33.49
CA ALA A 289 -1.33 -5.97 -32.62
C ALA A 289 -2.31 -7.00 -33.21
N SER A 290 -3.22 -6.57 -34.08
CA SER A 290 -4.22 -7.42 -34.75
C SER A 290 -3.68 -8.15 -35.99
N ALA A 291 -2.48 -7.82 -36.48
CA ALA A 291 -1.86 -8.42 -37.67
C ALA A 291 -1.61 -9.95 -37.59
N GLY A 292 -1.87 -10.59 -36.43
CA GLY A 292 -1.76 -12.04 -36.24
C GLY A 292 -2.91 -12.68 -35.46
N GLN A 293 -4.00 -11.96 -35.16
CA GLN A 293 -5.16 -12.49 -34.43
C GLN A 293 -6.34 -12.72 -35.39
N GLY A 294 -7.06 -13.83 -35.23
CA GLY A 294 -8.23 -14.13 -36.06
C GLY A 294 -9.45 -13.28 -35.65
N SER A 295 -10.34 -12.99 -36.62
CA SER A 295 -11.57 -12.19 -36.47
C SER A 295 -12.43 -12.50 -35.22
N SER A 296 -12.40 -13.73 -34.71
CA SER A 296 -13.14 -14.15 -33.50
C SER A 296 -12.52 -13.65 -32.19
N ALA A 297 -11.19 -13.53 -32.12
CA ALA A 297 -10.50 -12.99 -30.94
C ALA A 297 -10.73 -11.48 -30.81
N ASP A 298 -10.69 -10.76 -31.93
CA ASP A 298 -10.98 -9.33 -31.98
C ASP A 298 -12.43 -9.04 -31.55
N ALA A 299 -13.38 -9.86 -32.00
CA ALA A 299 -14.79 -9.73 -31.60
C ALA A 299 -15.00 -9.95 -30.08
N ARG A 300 -14.30 -10.92 -29.48
CA ARG A 300 -14.35 -11.16 -28.02
C ARG A 300 -13.77 -9.99 -27.23
N MET A 301 -12.63 -9.45 -27.67
CA MET A 301 -11.97 -8.33 -27.00
C MET A 301 -12.80 -7.04 -27.11
N ALA A 302 -13.42 -6.79 -28.27
CA ALA A 302 -14.33 -5.67 -28.45
C ALA A 302 -15.59 -5.80 -27.55
N MET A 303 -16.08 -7.02 -27.35
CA MET A 303 -17.18 -7.29 -26.41
C MET A 303 -16.75 -7.00 -24.96
N GLU A 304 -15.60 -7.53 -24.53
CA GLU A 304 -15.07 -7.30 -23.18
C GLU A 304 -14.84 -5.80 -22.91
N TYR A 305 -14.30 -5.07 -23.88
CA TYR A 305 -14.13 -3.62 -23.77
C TYR A 305 -15.46 -2.89 -23.59
N ARG A 306 -16.52 -3.27 -24.34
CA ARG A 306 -17.85 -2.69 -24.17
C ARG A 306 -18.43 -2.93 -22.78
N ASP A 307 -18.27 -4.15 -22.26
CA ASP A 307 -18.72 -4.49 -20.90
C ASP A 307 -17.96 -3.67 -19.84
N THR A 308 -16.64 -3.52 -20.00
CA THR A 308 -15.82 -2.66 -19.15
C THR A 308 -16.27 -1.20 -19.22
N GLN A 309 -16.57 -0.68 -20.40
CA GLN A 309 -17.09 0.69 -20.57
C GLN A 309 -18.40 0.91 -19.82
N ALA A 310 -19.35 -0.02 -19.91
CA ALA A 310 -20.59 0.03 -19.16
C ALA A 310 -20.36 -0.01 -17.65
N GLN A 311 -19.42 -0.84 -17.17
CA GLN A 311 -19.05 -0.89 -15.76
C GLN A 311 -18.44 0.43 -15.28
N ARG A 312 -17.49 1.02 -16.03
CA ARG A 312 -16.85 2.29 -15.69
C ARG A 312 -17.85 3.45 -15.66
N TYR A 313 -18.81 3.47 -16.59
CA TYR A 313 -19.92 4.41 -16.58
C TYR A 313 -20.74 4.29 -15.30
N ASN A 314 -21.20 3.09 -14.96
CA ASN A 314 -22.02 2.86 -13.75
C ASN A 314 -21.26 3.24 -12.47
N GLN A 315 -19.96 2.92 -12.40
CA GLN A 315 -19.10 3.30 -11.28
C GLN A 315 -18.92 4.81 -11.16
N LEU A 316 -18.65 5.51 -12.27
CA LEU A 316 -18.54 6.97 -12.25
C LEU A 316 -19.87 7.62 -11.87
N LEU A 317 -20.99 7.13 -12.43
CA LEU A 317 -22.32 7.61 -12.08
C LEU A 317 -22.60 7.47 -10.58
N ARG A 318 -22.22 6.34 -9.99
CA ARG A 318 -22.32 6.11 -8.55
C ARG A 318 -21.47 7.11 -7.75
N VAL A 319 -20.23 7.38 -8.17
CA VAL A 319 -19.35 8.35 -7.52
C VAL A 319 -19.93 9.76 -7.58
N VAL A 320 -20.41 10.18 -8.75
CA VAL A 320 -20.98 11.52 -8.97
C VAL A 320 -22.26 11.72 -8.15
N LYS A 321 -23.18 10.73 -8.16
CA LYS A 321 -24.38 10.78 -7.32
C LYS A 321 -24.06 10.81 -5.84
N TYR A 322 -23.10 10.00 -5.39
CA TYR A 322 -22.68 10.01 -3.99
C TYR A 322 -22.14 11.38 -3.56
N SER A 323 -21.33 12.03 -4.40
CA SER A 323 -20.84 13.40 -4.14
C SER A 323 -22.01 14.36 -3.96
N HIS A 324 -22.94 14.38 -4.91
CA HIS A 324 -24.03 15.34 -4.93
C HIS A 324 -25.06 15.12 -3.81
N GLU A 325 -25.41 13.86 -3.52
CA GLU A 325 -26.52 13.51 -2.65
C GLU A 325 -26.10 13.24 -1.19
N ILE A 326 -24.87 12.77 -0.96
CA ILE A 326 -24.44 12.23 0.35
C ILE A 326 -23.24 12.97 0.93
N ALA A 327 -22.25 13.33 0.11
CA ALA A 327 -20.99 13.93 0.58
C ALA A 327 -20.51 15.06 -0.35
N PRO A 328 -21.20 16.21 -0.36
CA PRO A 328 -20.83 17.35 -1.19
C PRO A 328 -19.52 17.99 -0.71
N GLY A 329 -18.85 18.72 -1.60
CA GLY A 329 -17.71 19.60 -1.26
C GLY A 329 -16.35 18.90 -1.23
N HIS A 330 -16.23 17.67 -1.73
CA HIS A 330 -14.96 16.95 -1.74
C HIS A 330 -14.18 17.14 -3.05
N GLU A 331 -13.20 18.05 -3.03
CA GLU A 331 -12.34 18.38 -4.18
C GLU A 331 -11.69 17.16 -4.85
N SER A 332 -11.16 16.21 -4.05
CA SER A 332 -10.45 15.04 -4.57
C SER A 332 -11.34 14.13 -5.42
N LEU A 333 -12.62 14.06 -5.08
CA LEU A 333 -13.62 13.33 -5.85
C LEU A 333 -13.86 14.04 -7.19
N TRP A 334 -14.06 15.36 -7.19
CA TRP A 334 -14.28 16.12 -8.43
C TRP A 334 -13.07 16.12 -9.35
N ARG A 335 -11.85 16.16 -8.79
CA ARG A 335 -10.62 15.93 -9.56
C ARG A 335 -10.58 14.56 -10.20
N PHE A 336 -11.07 13.52 -9.51
CA PHE A 336 -11.23 12.19 -10.10
C PHE A 336 -12.25 12.20 -11.25
N VAL A 337 -13.45 12.77 -11.03
CA VAL A 337 -14.49 12.87 -12.07
C VAL A 337 -13.96 13.59 -13.31
N GLY A 338 -13.31 14.74 -13.13
CA GLY A 338 -12.69 15.48 -14.21
C GLY A 338 -11.61 14.68 -14.94
N ALA A 339 -10.75 13.96 -14.21
CA ALA A 339 -9.76 13.09 -14.83
C ALA A 339 -10.41 11.99 -15.69
N ILE A 340 -11.48 11.34 -15.22
CA ILE A 340 -12.17 10.29 -15.98
C ILE A 340 -12.82 10.84 -17.25
N LEU A 341 -13.51 11.98 -17.16
CA LEU A 341 -14.19 12.61 -18.30
C LEU A 341 -13.21 13.15 -19.34
N THR A 342 -12.04 13.63 -18.92
CA THR A 342 -11.10 14.32 -19.80
C THR A 342 -10.03 13.43 -20.42
N GLN A 343 -9.77 12.24 -19.86
CA GLN A 343 -8.69 11.37 -20.31
C GLN A 343 -9.17 10.30 -21.30
N GLY A 344 -10.44 10.30 -21.71
CA GLY A 344 -10.97 9.30 -22.63
C GLY A 344 -10.95 7.88 -22.05
N ILE A 345 -11.18 7.76 -20.73
CA ILE A 345 -11.38 6.49 -20.05
C ILE A 345 -12.76 5.91 -20.39
N LEU A 346 -13.76 6.78 -20.50
CA LEU A 346 -15.08 6.44 -21.01
C LEU A 346 -15.17 6.63 -22.53
N SER A 347 -16.06 5.88 -23.17
CA SER A 347 -16.50 6.17 -24.54
C SER A 347 -17.19 7.52 -24.60
N CYS A 348 -17.19 8.15 -25.78
CA CYS A 348 -17.79 9.46 -25.98
C CYS A 348 -19.26 9.50 -25.51
N ASP A 349 -20.04 8.47 -25.87
CA ASP A 349 -21.46 8.40 -25.50
C ASP A 349 -21.66 8.38 -23.98
N HIS A 350 -20.91 7.53 -23.26
CA HIS A 350 -21.01 7.43 -21.80
C HIS A 350 -20.52 8.71 -21.11
N ALA A 351 -19.44 9.31 -21.61
CA ALA A 351 -18.95 10.59 -21.09
C ALA A 351 -20.00 11.70 -21.27
N MET A 352 -20.62 11.78 -22.45
CA MET A 352 -21.65 12.78 -22.75
C MET A 352 -22.89 12.64 -21.86
N LEU A 353 -23.31 11.42 -21.53
CA LEU A 353 -24.42 11.20 -20.59
C LEU A 353 -24.12 11.80 -19.20
N ILE A 354 -22.89 11.62 -18.70
CA ILE A 354 -22.48 12.20 -17.42
C ILE A 354 -22.37 13.72 -17.53
N ILE A 355 -21.76 14.24 -18.60
CA ILE A 355 -21.60 15.69 -18.81
C ILE A 355 -22.97 16.38 -18.88
N GLU A 356 -23.93 15.82 -19.60
CA GLU A 356 -25.27 16.40 -19.70
C GLU A 356 -25.97 16.42 -18.34
N MET A 357 -25.87 15.34 -17.56
CA MET A 357 -26.36 15.32 -16.19
C MET A 357 -25.71 16.43 -15.34
N LEU A 358 -24.39 16.59 -15.40
CA LEU A 358 -23.68 17.63 -14.66
C LEU A 358 -24.10 19.05 -15.08
N ARG A 359 -24.36 19.28 -16.38
CA ARG A 359 -24.91 20.55 -16.89
C ARG A 359 -26.29 20.85 -16.33
N THR A 360 -27.15 19.84 -16.18
CA THR A 360 -28.46 20.05 -15.55
C THR A 360 -28.33 20.49 -14.10
N TRP A 361 -27.35 19.94 -13.36
CA TRP A 361 -27.10 20.30 -11.96
C TRP A 361 -26.49 21.70 -11.81
N ASP A 362 -25.60 22.12 -12.70
CA ASP A 362 -25.01 23.47 -12.66
C ASP A 362 -26.05 24.57 -12.93
N ARG A 363 -27.03 24.29 -13.80
CA ARG A 363 -28.14 25.20 -14.12
C ARG A 363 -29.19 25.31 -13.02
N GLN A 364 -29.25 24.36 -12.09
CA GLN A 364 -30.25 24.37 -11.03
C GLN A 364 -30.03 25.56 -10.10
N GLU A 365 -31.11 26.22 -9.68
CA GLU A 365 -31.04 27.27 -8.66
C GLU A 365 -30.88 26.64 -7.27
N TRP A 366 -29.94 27.17 -6.48
CA TRP A 366 -29.66 26.68 -5.13
C TRP A 366 -30.11 27.70 -4.08
N PRO A 367 -30.63 27.26 -2.92
CA PRO A 367 -31.05 28.15 -1.86
C PRO A 367 -29.94 29.12 -1.42
N THR A 368 -30.30 30.35 -1.05
CA THR A 368 -29.35 31.41 -0.67
C THR A 368 -28.60 31.12 0.64
N ARG A 369 -29.08 30.15 1.44
CA ARG A 369 -28.43 29.64 2.65
C ARG A 369 -28.26 28.14 2.50
N VAL A 370 -27.06 27.73 2.10
CA VAL A 370 -26.64 26.34 2.04
C VAL A 370 -25.37 26.17 2.86
N ALA A 371 -25.16 24.96 3.35
CA ALA A 371 -23.96 24.61 4.09
C ALA A 371 -22.70 24.79 3.20
N ASP A 372 -21.55 25.03 3.83
CA ASP A 372 -20.29 25.37 3.13
C ASP A 372 -19.84 24.27 2.15
N ASP A 373 -20.14 23.02 2.46
CA ASP A 373 -19.88 21.85 1.62
C ASP A 373 -20.62 21.91 0.29
N ILE A 374 -21.88 22.34 0.29
CA ILE A 374 -22.68 22.56 -0.92
C ILE A 374 -22.13 23.73 -1.75
N VAL A 375 -21.65 24.79 -1.09
CA VAL A 375 -20.99 25.91 -1.80
C VAL A 375 -19.73 25.42 -2.50
N GLN A 376 -18.90 24.64 -1.81
CA GLN A 376 -17.70 24.02 -2.38
C GLN A 376 -18.04 23.07 -3.54
N GLU A 377 -19.06 22.23 -3.40
CA GLU A 377 -19.56 21.33 -4.46
C GLU A 377 -19.86 22.13 -5.74
N ARG A 378 -20.57 23.24 -5.60
CA ARG A 378 -20.92 24.10 -6.73
C ARG A 378 -19.69 24.74 -7.38
N MET A 379 -18.72 25.16 -6.59
CA MET A 379 -17.46 25.71 -7.12
C MET A 379 -16.73 24.66 -7.96
N PHE A 380 -16.58 23.43 -7.46
CA PHE A 380 -15.91 22.36 -8.18
C PHE A 380 -16.67 21.94 -9.45
N LEU A 381 -18.01 21.85 -9.38
CA LEU A 381 -18.84 21.57 -10.54
C LEU A 381 -18.66 22.62 -11.63
N ARG A 382 -18.71 23.91 -11.28
CA ARG A 382 -18.54 25.01 -12.22
C ARG A 382 -17.15 25.06 -12.85
N GLU A 383 -16.13 24.86 -12.03
CA GLU A 383 -14.75 24.77 -12.51
C GLU A 383 -14.61 23.62 -13.52
N LEU A 384 -15.14 22.44 -13.19
CA LEU A 384 -15.15 21.29 -14.08
C LEU A 384 -15.92 21.57 -15.39
N MET A 385 -17.11 22.16 -15.32
CA MET A 385 -17.90 22.48 -16.53
C MET A 385 -17.15 23.46 -17.43
N ARG A 386 -16.56 24.51 -16.86
CA ARG A 386 -15.74 25.47 -17.60
C ARG A 386 -14.57 24.79 -18.30
N ASP A 387 -13.87 23.89 -17.61
CA ASP A 387 -12.72 23.17 -18.17
C ASP A 387 -13.13 22.20 -19.29
N LEU A 388 -14.29 21.55 -19.17
CA LEU A 388 -14.83 20.68 -20.21
C LEU A 388 -15.28 21.47 -21.44
N ASP A 389 -15.98 22.58 -21.26
CA ASP A 389 -16.44 23.43 -22.36
C ASP A 389 -15.24 24.08 -23.08
N ALA A 390 -14.21 24.53 -22.34
CA ALA A 390 -12.98 25.06 -22.92
C ALA A 390 -12.24 24.02 -23.78
N ARG A 391 -12.21 22.75 -23.34
CA ARG A 391 -11.64 21.64 -24.12
C ARG A 391 -12.46 21.33 -25.36
N ALA A 392 -13.80 21.33 -25.25
CA ALA A 392 -14.68 21.13 -26.40
C ALA A 392 -14.50 22.24 -27.44
N ALA A 393 -14.41 23.50 -27.01
CA ALA A 393 -14.12 24.65 -27.87
C ALA A 393 -12.73 24.56 -28.52
N GLY A 394 -11.68 24.18 -27.76
CA GLY A 394 -10.33 23.99 -28.31
C GLY A 394 -10.19 22.81 -29.27
N MET A 395 -11.02 21.77 -29.11
CA MET A 395 -11.15 20.69 -30.10
C MET A 395 -11.87 21.17 -31.36
N HIS A 396 -12.88 22.04 -31.23
CA HIS A 396 -13.55 22.67 -32.36
C HIS A 396 -12.63 23.60 -33.15
N VAL A 397 -11.81 24.42 -32.50
CA VAL A 397 -10.84 25.30 -33.18
C VAL A 397 -9.81 24.48 -33.97
N ARG A 398 -9.30 23.37 -33.39
CA ARG A 398 -8.37 22.47 -34.11
C ARG A 398 -9.03 21.70 -35.26
N ALA A 399 -10.34 21.45 -35.20
CA ALA A 399 -11.08 20.80 -36.28
C ALA A 399 -11.42 21.78 -37.41
N GLU A 400 -11.77 23.03 -37.09
CA GLU A 400 -12.00 24.10 -38.07
C GLU A 400 -10.71 24.54 -38.78
N ASP A 401 -9.57 24.58 -38.08
CA ASP A 401 -8.26 24.81 -38.68
C ASP A 401 -7.82 23.64 -39.59
N ALA A 402 -8.29 22.41 -39.32
CA ALA A 402 -8.05 21.25 -40.18
C ALA A 402 -8.96 21.23 -41.43
N GLU A 403 -10.19 21.76 -41.33
CA GLU A 403 -11.11 21.92 -42.47
C GLU A 403 -10.76 23.12 -43.37
N MET A 404 -10.00 24.12 -42.89
CA MET A 404 -9.55 25.24 -43.71
C MET A 404 -8.29 24.97 -44.56
N VAL A 405 -7.64 23.81 -44.41
CA VAL A 405 -6.44 23.46 -45.20
C VAL A 405 -6.77 22.72 -46.51
N ASP A 406 -8.02 22.31 -46.73
CA ASP A 406 -8.41 21.49 -47.89
C ASP A 406 -9.42 22.18 -48.83
N ARG A 407 -9.24 23.50 -49.07
CA ARG A 407 -9.85 24.16 -50.23
C ARG A 407 -8.76 24.49 -51.26
N PRO A 408 -8.79 23.88 -52.46
CA PRO A 408 -7.85 24.23 -53.50
C PRO A 408 -8.17 25.64 -54.05
N PRO A 409 -7.17 26.36 -54.58
CA PRO A 409 -7.37 27.63 -55.25
C PRO A 409 -8.24 27.52 -56.51
#